data_AF-A0A7S1MVU7-F1
#
_entry.id   AF-A0A7S1MVU7-F1
#
_cell.length_a   1.000
_cell.length_b   1.000
_cell.length_c   1.000
_cell.angle_alpha   90.00
_cell.angle_beta   90.00
_cell.angle_gamma   90.00
#
_symmetry.space_group_name_H-M   'P 1'
#
loop_
_entity.id
_entity.type
_entity.pdbx_description
1 polymer ?
#
loop_
_entity_poly.entity_id
_entity_poly.type
_entity_poly.pdbx_seq_one_letter_code
_entity_poly.pdbx_strand_id
1 'polypeptide(L)'
;STSAVSQFDKDDVEAIGLVKFDFLGLATLTILELAKNFIVARHPDRAGFDWANVALDDRKTFKLFGDGLSESVFQFESPGMQRLLKDAKPSRFEDLIALVSLYRPGPMDLIPSFVARKHGKEVIEYPHPLLGQVLEETYGVFVYQEQVMQA
;
A
#
# COMPACT_ATOMS: atom_id res chain seq x y z
N SER A 1 25.16 21.97 21.40
CA SER A 1 25.15 20.77 20.52
C SER A 1 26.35 20.88 19.59
N THR A 2 27.17 19.83 19.46
CA THR A 2 28.36 19.79 18.56
C THR A 2 28.04 19.12 17.22
N SER A 3 26.76 18.96 16.88
CA SER A 3 26.33 18.30 15.65
C SER A 3 26.68 19.14 14.42
N ALA A 4 27.38 18.54 13.46
CA ALA A 4 27.64 19.15 12.17
C ALA A 4 26.35 19.17 11.34
N VAL A 5 26.03 20.32 10.75
CA VAL A 5 24.88 20.52 9.86
C VAL A 5 25.39 21.18 8.58
N SER A 6 24.93 20.71 7.42
CA SER A 6 25.23 21.35 6.14
C SER A 6 24.68 22.78 6.11
N GLN A 7 25.44 23.71 5.51
CA GLN A 7 24.92 25.04 5.21
C GLN A 7 24.08 25.06 3.92
N PHE A 8 24.25 24.06 3.05
CA PHE A 8 23.44 23.84 1.86
C PHE A 8 22.20 23.02 2.21
N ASP A 9 21.07 23.33 1.56
CA ASP A 9 19.85 22.54 1.70
C ASP A 9 19.93 21.21 0.93
N LYS A 10 18.85 20.43 0.98
CA LYS A 10 18.82 19.08 0.40
C LYS A 10 19.08 19.08 -1.11
N ASP A 11 18.59 20.09 -1.84
CA ASP A 11 18.62 20.16 -3.30
C ASP A 11 20.01 20.66 -3.74
N ASP A 12 20.56 21.63 -3.00
CA ASP A 12 21.90 22.16 -3.23
C ASP A 12 23.00 21.11 -2.99
N VAL A 13 22.88 20.30 -1.92
CA VAL A 13 23.82 19.20 -1.63
C VAL A 13 23.84 18.18 -2.77
N GLU A 14 22.67 17.85 -3.33
CA GLU A 14 22.56 16.93 -4.46
C GLU A 14 23.11 17.55 -5.76
N ALA A 15 22.82 18.83 -6.01
CA ALA A 15 23.28 19.55 -7.21
C ALA A 15 24.81 19.65 -7.32
N ILE A 16 25.52 19.72 -6.19
CA ILE A 16 26.99 19.72 -6.17
C ILE A 16 27.62 18.31 -6.22
N GLY A 17 26.80 17.28 -6.40
CA GLY A 17 27.24 15.90 -6.62
C GLY A 17 27.58 15.13 -5.33
N LEU A 18 27.12 15.58 -4.17
CA LEU A 18 27.27 14.81 -2.94
C LEU A 18 26.18 13.74 -2.83
N VAL A 19 26.57 12.59 -2.29
CA VAL A 19 25.63 11.50 -1.99
C VAL A 19 24.81 11.90 -0.76
N LYS A 20 23.49 11.91 -0.94
CA LYS A 20 22.51 12.28 0.08
C LYS A 20 21.68 11.08 0.48
N PHE A 21 21.46 10.91 1.79
CA PHE A 21 20.53 9.93 2.34
C PHE A 21 19.47 10.65 3.16
N ASP A 22 18.19 10.31 2.92
CA ASP A 22 17.09 10.71 3.79
C ASP A 22 16.83 9.61 4.82
N PHE A 23 16.96 9.96 6.10
CA PHE A 23 16.57 9.08 7.20
C PHE A 23 15.23 9.53 7.76
N LEU A 24 14.18 8.74 7.53
CA LEU A 24 12.83 9.02 8.03
C LEU A 24 12.56 8.19 9.28
N GLY A 25 12.01 8.82 10.31
CA GLY A 25 11.49 8.13 11.49
C GLY A 25 10.08 7.62 11.25
N LEU A 26 9.92 6.36 10.83
CA LEU A 26 8.61 5.72 10.68
C LEU A 26 8.25 4.93 11.94
N ALA A 27 7.27 5.43 12.70
CA ALA A 27 6.78 4.77 13.91
C ALA A 27 6.30 3.32 13.65
N THR A 28 5.73 3.05 12.47
CA THR A 28 5.29 1.72 12.05
C THR A 28 6.41 0.67 12.14
N LEU A 29 7.64 1.02 11.74
CA LEU A 29 8.76 0.08 11.78
C LEU A 29 9.13 -0.28 13.23
N THR A 30 9.11 0.71 14.12
CA THR A 30 9.32 0.49 15.56
C THR A 30 8.23 -0.41 16.15
N ILE A 31 6.97 -0.20 15.78
CA ILE A 31 5.84 -1.02 16.24
C ILE A 31 5.99 -2.47 15.75
N LEU A 32 6.36 -2.68 14.49
CA LEU A 32 6.58 -4.02 13.93
C LEU A 32 7.74 -4.75 14.63
N GLU A 33 8.83 -4.06 14.95
CA GLU A 33 9.95 -4.67 15.68
C GLU A 33 9.54 -5.08 17.11
N LEU A 34 8.81 -4.22 17.82
CA LEU A 34 8.26 -4.56 19.14
C LEU A 34 7.29 -5.75 19.06
N ALA A 35 6.41 -5.77 18.05
CA ALA A 35 5.48 -6.87 17.84
C ALA A 35 6.22 -8.20 17.60
N LYS A 36 7.26 -8.20 16.76
CA LYS A 36 8.14 -9.37 16.53
C LYS A 36 8.74 -9.87 17.85
N ASN A 37 9.31 -8.97 18.65
CA ASN A 37 9.90 -9.33 19.94
C ASN A 37 8.89 -9.99 20.89
N PHE A 38 7.66 -9.47 20.95
CA PHE A 38 6.60 -10.08 21.76
C PHE A 38 6.13 -11.44 21.23
N ILE A 39 6.04 -11.60 19.90
CA ILE A 39 5.67 -12.88 19.27
C ILE A 39 6.70 -13.95 19.61
N VAL A 40 7.99 -13.66 19.43
CA VAL A 40 9.10 -14.61 19.71
C VAL A 40 9.17 -14.94 21.19
N ALA A 41 9.00 -13.95 22.08
CA ALA A 41 9.00 -14.18 23.53
C ALA A 41 7.84 -15.07 23.99
N ARG A 42 6.66 -14.96 23.34
CA ARG A 42 5.48 -15.76 23.67
C ARG A 42 5.46 -17.14 22.99
N HIS A 43 6.13 -17.28 21.86
CA HIS A 43 6.16 -18.48 21.03
C HIS A 43 7.60 -18.86 20.69
N PRO A 44 8.32 -19.59 21.59
CA PRO A 44 9.71 -19.97 21.37
C PRO A 44 9.95 -20.80 20.11
N ASP A 45 8.93 -21.53 19.63
CA ASP A 45 8.92 -22.25 18.35
C ASP A 45 9.05 -21.32 17.13
N ARG A 46 8.82 -20.01 17.31
CA ARG A 46 8.94 -18.98 16.28
C ARG A 46 10.21 -18.13 16.40
N ALA A 47 11.26 -18.64 17.04
CA ALA A 47 12.53 -17.91 17.18
C ALA A 47 13.11 -17.38 15.85
N GLY A 48 12.82 -18.04 14.72
CA GLY A 48 13.21 -17.62 13.37
C GLY A 48 12.21 -16.71 12.64
N PHE A 49 11.29 -16.05 13.35
CA PHE A 49 10.28 -15.20 12.71
C PHE A 49 10.92 -14.00 11.98
N ASP A 50 10.54 -13.85 10.71
CA ASP A 50 10.96 -12.75 9.83
C ASP A 50 9.74 -12.23 9.04
N TRP A 51 9.56 -10.91 9.04
CA TRP A 51 8.51 -10.22 8.30
C TRP A 51 8.61 -10.49 6.79
N ALA A 52 9.82 -10.68 6.25
CA ALA A 52 10.03 -10.96 4.84
C ALA A 52 9.41 -12.30 4.38
N ASN A 53 9.12 -13.21 5.31
CA ASN A 53 8.59 -14.54 5.04
C ASN A 53 7.07 -14.64 5.27
N VAL A 54 6.39 -13.53 5.60
CA VAL A 54 4.94 -13.53 5.82
C VAL A 54 4.21 -13.67 4.48
N ALA A 55 3.28 -14.62 4.41
CA ALA A 55 2.45 -14.84 3.23
C ALA A 55 1.53 -13.65 2.94
N LEU A 56 1.40 -13.28 1.67
CA LEU A 56 0.61 -12.12 1.23
C LEU A 56 -0.84 -12.47 0.84
N ASP A 57 -1.22 -13.75 0.95
CA ASP A 57 -2.51 -14.29 0.52
C ASP A 57 -3.41 -14.74 1.69
N ASP A 58 -3.13 -14.30 2.93
CA ASP A 58 -3.89 -14.70 4.11
C ASP A 58 -5.33 -14.15 4.11
N ARG A 59 -6.30 -15.08 3.98
CA ARG A 59 -7.73 -14.74 3.94
C ARG A 59 -8.24 -14.06 5.20
N LYS A 60 -7.67 -14.37 6.38
CA LYS A 60 -8.10 -13.75 7.65
C LYS A 60 -7.73 -12.28 7.69
N THR A 61 -6.54 -11.94 7.20
CA THR A 61 -6.06 -10.57 7.02
C THR A 61 -6.97 -9.79 6.09
N PHE A 62 -7.30 -10.34 4.90
CA PHE A 62 -8.24 -9.68 3.99
C PHE A 62 -9.64 -9.51 4.56
N LYS A 63 -10.12 -10.46 5.36
CA LYS A 63 -11.40 -10.33 6.05
C LYS A 63 -11.40 -9.12 7.01
N LEU A 64 -10.32 -8.93 7.77
CA LEU A 64 -10.16 -7.79 8.68
C LEU A 64 -10.25 -6.46 7.91
N PHE A 65 -9.57 -6.37 6.76
CA PHE A 65 -9.70 -5.22 5.87
C PHE A 65 -11.13 -5.06 5.35
N GLY A 66 -11.74 -6.12 4.82
CA GLY A 66 -13.10 -6.08 4.30
C GLY A 66 -14.16 -5.74 5.37
N ASP A 67 -13.90 -6.01 6.64
CA ASP A 67 -14.76 -5.58 7.75
C ASP A 67 -14.48 -4.14 8.20
N GLY A 68 -13.46 -3.49 7.62
CA GLY A 68 -13.00 -2.14 7.92
C GLY A 68 -12.41 -1.98 9.32
N LEU A 69 -11.85 -3.05 9.88
CA LEU A 69 -11.24 -3.09 11.22
C LEU A 69 -9.75 -2.72 11.15
N SER A 70 -9.46 -1.54 10.58
CA SER A 70 -8.10 -1.11 10.24
C SER A 70 -7.57 0.05 11.10
N GLU A 71 -8.09 0.24 12.31
CA GLU A 71 -7.78 1.38 13.21
C GLU A 71 -6.29 1.58 13.54
N SER A 72 -5.48 0.51 13.47
CA SER A 72 -4.02 0.58 13.70
C SER A 72 -3.23 -0.07 12.58
N VAL A 73 -3.83 -0.11 11.39
CA VAL A 73 -3.18 -0.63 10.20
C VAL A 73 -2.65 0.55 9.39
N PHE A 74 -1.32 0.62 9.30
CA PHE A 74 -0.60 1.68 8.59
C PHE A 74 -1.21 1.96 7.21
N GLN A 75 -1.39 3.24 6.88
CA GLN A 75 -2.07 3.76 5.67
C GLN A 75 -3.59 3.55 5.58
N PHE A 76 -4.17 2.66 6.37
CA PHE A 76 -5.59 2.28 6.27
C PHE A 76 -6.46 2.73 7.45
N GLU A 77 -5.92 3.55 8.34
CA GLU A 77 -6.53 3.94 9.61
C GLU A 77 -7.64 5.01 9.51
N SER A 78 -7.68 5.78 8.42
CA SER A 78 -8.65 6.89 8.32
C SER A 78 -10.11 6.37 8.23
N PRO A 79 -11.09 7.06 8.83
CA PRO A 79 -12.49 6.63 8.78
C PRO A 79 -13.06 6.50 7.36
N GLY A 80 -12.60 7.34 6.43
CA GLY A 80 -13.02 7.27 5.03
C GLY A 80 -12.40 6.06 4.31
N MET A 81 -11.13 5.75 4.56
CA MET A 81 -10.49 4.54 4.05
C MET A 81 -11.15 3.27 4.61
N GLN A 82 -11.52 3.26 5.90
CA GLN A 82 -12.27 2.14 6.49
C GLN A 82 -13.62 1.87 5.82
N ARG A 83 -14.36 2.93 5.44
CA ARG A 83 -15.61 2.79 4.68
C ARG A 83 -15.34 2.23 3.29
N LEU A 84 -14.34 2.78 2.61
CA LEU A 84 -13.90 2.25 1.31
C LEU A 84 -13.54 0.78 1.37
N LEU A 85 -12.78 0.34 2.38
CA LEU A 85 -12.43 -1.07 2.54
C LEU A 85 -13.66 -1.97 2.72
N LYS A 86 -14.69 -1.49 3.44
CA LYS A 86 -15.97 -2.20 3.59
C LYS A 86 -16.71 -2.35 2.27
N ASP A 87 -16.66 -1.33 1.41
CA ASP A 87 -17.29 -1.36 0.09
C ASP A 87 -16.48 -2.20 -0.91
N ALA A 88 -15.15 -2.03 -0.92
CA ALA A 88 -14.24 -2.69 -1.85
C ALA A 88 -14.00 -4.17 -1.51
N LYS A 89 -14.11 -4.57 -0.25
CA LYS A 89 -13.86 -5.94 0.25
C LYS A 89 -12.58 -6.57 -0.35
N PRO A 90 -11.38 -5.98 -0.14
CA PRO A 90 -10.12 -6.49 -0.71
C PRO A 90 -9.95 -7.99 -0.45
N SER A 91 -9.54 -8.72 -1.48
CA SER A 91 -9.37 -10.19 -1.42
C SER A 91 -8.01 -10.68 -1.90
N ARG A 92 -7.16 -9.75 -2.36
CA ARG A 92 -5.77 -9.97 -2.79
C ARG A 92 -4.92 -8.76 -2.44
N PHE A 93 -3.61 -8.92 -2.49
CA PHE A 93 -2.67 -7.86 -2.09
C PHE A 93 -2.74 -6.66 -3.04
N GLU A 94 -2.94 -6.90 -4.33
CA GLU A 94 -3.04 -5.90 -5.40
C GLU A 94 -4.21 -4.94 -5.16
N ASP A 95 -5.30 -5.42 -4.55
CA ASP A 95 -6.43 -4.55 -4.18
C ASP A 95 -5.98 -3.48 -3.16
N LEU A 96 -5.16 -3.85 -2.18
CA LEU A 96 -4.68 -2.91 -1.17
C LEU A 96 -3.76 -1.85 -1.79
N ILE A 97 -2.90 -2.26 -2.73
CA ILE A 97 -2.05 -1.35 -3.49
C ILE A 97 -2.92 -0.36 -4.28
N ALA A 98 -3.90 -0.86 -5.03
CA ALA A 98 -4.79 -0.02 -5.83
C ALA A 98 -5.58 0.96 -4.98
N LEU A 99 -6.12 0.52 -3.83
CA LEU A 99 -6.90 1.37 -2.94
C LEU A 99 -6.06 2.52 -2.34
N VAL A 100 -4.82 2.27 -1.94
CA VAL A 100 -3.92 3.34 -1.46
C VAL A 100 -3.57 4.33 -2.57
N SER A 101 -3.38 3.85 -3.80
CA SER A 101 -3.10 4.71 -4.96
C SER A 101 -4.30 5.56 -5.35
N LEU A 102 -5.51 4.98 -5.36
CA LEU A 102 -6.75 5.65 -5.74
C LEU A 102 -7.27 6.62 -4.68
N TYR A 103 -6.97 6.41 -3.40
CA TYR A 103 -7.48 7.23 -2.30
C TYR A 103 -6.71 8.56 -2.16
N ARG A 104 -6.66 9.34 -3.23
CA ARG A 104 -6.05 10.66 -3.34
C ARG A 104 -6.95 11.60 -4.14
N PRO A 105 -6.92 12.93 -3.89
CA PRO A 105 -7.68 13.89 -4.69
C PRO A 105 -7.37 13.75 -6.19
N GLY A 106 -8.41 13.66 -7.02
CA GLY A 106 -8.30 13.34 -8.45
C GLY A 106 -8.65 11.86 -8.73
N PRO A 107 -7.75 10.90 -8.47
CA PRO A 107 -8.02 9.47 -8.68
C PRO A 107 -9.20 8.90 -7.88
N MET A 108 -9.61 9.56 -6.79
CA MET A 108 -10.78 9.14 -5.99
C MET A 108 -12.07 9.00 -6.79
N ASP A 109 -12.23 9.76 -7.88
CA ASP A 109 -13.43 9.69 -8.74
C ASP A 109 -13.53 8.35 -9.49
N LEU A 110 -12.42 7.60 -9.58
CA LEU A 110 -12.36 6.28 -10.22
C LEU A 110 -12.72 5.13 -9.26
N ILE A 111 -12.72 5.38 -7.95
CA ILE A 111 -13.01 4.37 -6.92
C ILE A 111 -14.37 3.69 -7.13
N PRO A 112 -15.48 4.41 -7.43
CA PRO A 112 -16.78 3.76 -7.63
C PRO A 112 -16.75 2.74 -8.77
N SER A 113 -16.11 3.06 -9.89
CA SER A 113 -15.99 2.15 -11.03
C SER A 113 -15.06 0.97 -10.72
N PHE A 114 -13.91 1.22 -10.07
CA PHE A 114 -13.02 0.15 -9.60
C PHE A 114 -13.76 -0.86 -8.72
N VAL A 115 -14.53 -0.38 -7.73
CA VAL A 115 -15.30 -1.23 -6.82
C VAL A 115 -16.45 -1.95 -7.55
N ALA A 116 -17.16 -1.27 -8.47
CA ALA A 116 -18.25 -1.88 -9.23
C ALA A 116 -17.75 -3.01 -10.14
N ARG A 117 -16.64 -2.79 -10.86
CA ARG A 117 -16.01 -3.77 -11.74
C ARG A 117 -15.49 -4.97 -10.97
N LYS A 118 -14.81 -4.72 -9.85
CA LYS A 118 -14.35 -5.78 -8.95
C LYS A 118 -15.50 -6.71 -8.51
N HIS A 119 -16.65 -6.14 -8.18
CA HIS A 119 -17.84 -6.90 -7.75
C HIS A 119 -18.67 -7.44 -8.92
N GLY A 120 -18.23 -7.29 -10.17
CA GLY A 120 -18.96 -7.72 -11.36
C GLY A 120 -20.27 -6.95 -11.59
N LYS A 121 -20.43 -5.77 -10.99
CA LYS A 121 -21.59 -4.88 -11.17
C LYS A 121 -21.44 -3.96 -12.39
N GLU A 122 -20.21 -3.81 -12.87
CA GLU A 122 -19.85 -3.10 -14.09
C GLU A 122 -18.99 -4.03 -14.95
N VAL A 123 -19.17 -4.01 -16.27
CA VAL A 123 -18.36 -4.80 -17.20
C VAL A 123 -16.95 -4.22 -17.27
N ILE A 124 -15.94 -5.08 -17.20
CA ILE A 124 -14.56 -4.65 -17.42
C ILE A 124 -14.34 -4.48 -18.93
N GLU A 125 -14.24 -3.23 -19.37
CA GLU A 125 -13.90 -2.89 -20.75
C GLU A 125 -12.46 -2.39 -20.82
N TYR A 126 -11.70 -2.93 -21.79
CA TYR A 126 -10.35 -2.49 -22.08
C TYR A 126 -10.37 -1.60 -23.33
N PRO A 127 -9.70 -0.44 -23.34
CA PRO A 127 -9.64 0.42 -24.53
C PRO A 127 -9.06 -0.27 -25.77
N HIS A 128 -8.19 -1.26 -25.55
CA HIS A 128 -7.60 -2.08 -26.60
C HIS A 128 -7.27 -3.48 -26.06
N PRO A 129 -7.40 -4.58 -26.83
CA PRO A 129 -7.14 -5.95 -26.35
C PRO A 129 -5.76 -6.16 -25.73
N LEU A 130 -4.72 -5.46 -26.21
CA LEU A 130 -3.37 -5.53 -25.65
C LEU A 130 -3.26 -4.98 -24.23
N LEU A 131 -4.16 -4.07 -23.84
CA LEU A 131 -4.20 -3.50 -22.49
C LEU A 131 -4.80 -4.44 -21.46
N GLY A 132 -5.41 -5.55 -21.89
CA GLY A 132 -5.97 -6.55 -20.98
C GLY A 132 -4.94 -7.01 -19.94
N GLN A 133 -3.74 -7.39 -20.38
CA GLN A 133 -2.68 -7.87 -19.48
C GLN A 133 -2.14 -6.78 -18.53
N VAL A 134 -2.16 -5.52 -18.95
CA VAL A 134 -1.63 -4.39 -18.16
C VAL A 134 -2.64 -3.93 -17.11
N LEU A 135 -3.93 -4.01 -17.42
CA LEU A 135 -5.01 -3.45 -16.59
C LEU A 135 -5.84 -4.50 -15.86
N GLU A 136 -5.55 -5.79 -16.04
CA GLU A 136 -6.30 -6.89 -15.38
C GLU A 136 -6.25 -6.76 -13.84
N GLU A 137 -5.09 -6.43 -13.29
CA GLU A 137 -4.89 -6.28 -11.84
C GLU A 137 -5.67 -5.10 -11.25
N THR A 138 -6.05 -4.12 -12.08
CA THR A 138 -6.78 -2.91 -11.69
C THR A 138 -8.17 -2.84 -12.32
N TYR A 139 -8.70 -3.97 -12.78
CA TYR A 139 -10.06 -4.09 -13.32
C TYR A 139 -10.32 -3.10 -14.48
N GLY A 140 -9.36 -2.91 -15.37
CA GLY A 140 -9.48 -2.02 -16.53
C GLY A 140 -9.35 -0.53 -16.20
N VAL A 141 -8.98 -0.16 -14.97
CA VAL A 141 -8.79 1.23 -14.55
C VAL A 141 -7.29 1.54 -14.53
N PHE A 142 -6.85 2.66 -15.12
CA PHE A 142 -5.47 3.12 -14.98
C PHE A 142 -5.26 3.66 -13.57
N VAL A 143 -4.37 3.01 -12.81
CA VAL A 143 -4.05 3.38 -11.42
C VAL A 143 -2.56 3.71 -11.26
N TYR A 144 -1.69 2.97 -11.94
CA TYR A 144 -0.23 3.06 -11.76
C TYR A 144 0.44 3.80 -12.93
N GLN A 145 1.56 4.46 -12.66
CA GLN A 145 2.35 5.11 -13.71
C GLN A 145 2.96 4.07 -14.65
N GLU A 146 3.35 2.93 -14.12
CA GLU A 146 3.89 1.79 -14.83
C GLU A 146 2.90 1.25 -15.87
N GLN A 147 1.60 1.26 -15.56
CA GLN A 147 0.55 0.88 -16.51
C GLN A 147 0.51 1.84 -17.70
N VAL A 148 0.70 3.14 -17.47
CA VAL A 148 0.77 4.15 -18.54
C VAL A 148 2.02 3.96 -19.39
N MET A 149 3.14 3.54 -18.79
CA MET A 149 4.38 3.27 -19.52
C MET A 149 4.33 1.99 -20.37
N GLN A 150 3.53 1.00 -19.96
CA GLN A 150 3.37 -0.28 -20.65
C GLN A 150 2.28 -0.29 -21.72
N ALA A 151 1.36 0.68 -21.68
CA ALA A 151 0.24 0.84 -22.61
C ALA A 151 0.70 1.34 -23.99
#